data_AF-A0A1J3FG64-F1
#
_entry.id   AF-A0A1J3FG64-F1
#
_cell.length_a   1.000
_cell.length_b   1.000
_cell.length_c   1.000
_cell.angle_alpha   90.00
_cell.angle_beta   90.00
_cell.angle_gamma   90.00
#
_symmetry.space_group_name_H-M   'P 1'
#
loop_
_entity.id
_entity.type
_entity.pdbx_description
1 polymer ?
#
loop_
_entity_poly.entity_id
_entity_poly.type
_entity_poly.pdbx_seq_one_letter_code
_entity_poly.pdbx_strand_id
1 'polypeptide(L)' 'LRRNLTSEILHPSRVRSFSHARRWVLEILLDRFRSEEPIVVVDHIRYAMFSLLVLMCFGDKLDEEQIKQVEFVQRRE' A
#
# COMPACT_ATOMS: atom_id res chain seq x y z
N LEU A 1 -26.54 -1.35 -3.75
CA LEU A 1 -25.42 -2.00 -4.48
C LEU A 1 -24.22 -2.07 -3.55
N ARG A 2 -23.76 -3.26 -3.13
CA ARG A 2 -22.53 -3.39 -2.32
C ARG A 2 -21.33 -3.15 -3.25
N ARG A 3 -20.75 -1.96 -3.21
CA ARG A 3 -19.45 -1.66 -3.83
C ARG A 3 -18.39 -2.40 -3.02
N ASN A 4 -17.97 -3.57 -3.47
CA ASN A 4 -16.90 -4.32 -2.81
C ASN A 4 -15.54 -3.90 -3.38
N LEU A 5 -14.49 -4.08 -2.58
CA LEU A 5 -13.09 -3.80 -2.95
C LEU A 5 -12.75 -4.40 -4.33
N THR A 6 -13.32 -5.58 -4.62
CA THR A 6 -13.07 -6.30 -5.86
C THR A 6 -13.67 -5.62 -7.10
N SER A 7 -14.87 -5.04 -7.03
CA SER A 7 -15.52 -4.43 -8.21
C SER A 7 -15.01 -3.02 -8.52
N GLU A 8 -14.58 -2.27 -7.50
CA GLU A 8 -14.11 -0.89 -7.69
C GLU A 8 -12.57 -0.80 -7.79
N ILE A 9 -11.83 -1.65 -7.09
CA ILE A 9 -10.37 -1.50 -6.95
C ILE A 9 -9.61 -2.64 -7.63
N LEU A 10 -10.00 -3.90 -7.40
CA LEU A 10 -9.26 -5.07 -7.91
C LEU A 10 -9.72 -5.54 -9.30
N HIS A 11 -10.70 -4.86 -9.91
CA HIS A 11 -11.12 -5.18 -11.27
C HIS A 11 -9.97 -4.89 -12.25
N PRO A 12 -9.59 -5.80 -13.17
CA PRO A 12 -8.42 -5.63 -14.05
C PRO A 12 -8.38 -4.30 -14.81
N SER A 13 -9.55 -3.81 -15.23
CA SER A 13 -9.69 -2.50 -15.90
C SER A 13 -9.35 -1.31 -15.00
N ARG A 14 -9.55 -1.43 -13.69
CA ARG A 14 -9.22 -0.40 -12.69
C ARG A 14 -7.82 -0.59 -12.11
N VAL A 15 -7.32 -1.82 -12.06
CA VAL A 15 -5.91 -2.11 -11.70
C VAL A 15 -4.92 -1.38 -12.62
N ARG A 16 -5.27 -1.20 -13.91
CA ARG A 16 -4.48 -0.37 -14.84
C ARG A 16 -4.47 1.12 -14.46
N SER A 17 -5.59 1.67 -13.98
CA SER A 17 -5.62 3.06 -13.47
C SER A 17 -4.76 3.25 -12.21
N PHE A 18 -4.48 2.19 -11.46
CA PHE A 18 -3.56 2.20 -10.31
C PHE A 18 -2.09 1.92 -10.67
N SER A 19 -1.70 2.03 -11.95
CA SER A 19 -0.31 1.85 -12.37
C SER A 19 0.67 2.81 -11.66
N HIS A 20 0.26 4.06 -11.44
CA HIS A 20 1.05 5.05 -10.70
C HIS A 20 1.21 4.66 -9.22
N ALA A 21 0.13 4.17 -8.60
CA ALA A 21 0.14 3.66 -7.23
C ALA A 21 1.12 2.49 -7.07
N ARG A 22 1.09 1.54 -8.00
CA ARG A 22 2.00 0.38 -8.00
C ARG A 22 3.47 0.78 -8.16
N ARG A 23 3.77 1.74 -9.04
CA ARG A 23 5.13 2.25 -9.22
C ARG A 23 5.66 2.89 -7.93
N TRP A 24 4.84 3.71 -7.29
CA TRP A 24 5.20 4.37 -6.03
C TRP A 24 5.45 3.37 -4.89
N VAL A 25 4.58 2.36 -4.74
CA VAL A 25 4.78 1.29 -3.74
C VAL A 25 6.07 0.50 -4.01
N LEU A 26 6.41 0.27 -5.28
CA LEU A 26 7.66 -0.39 -5.65
C LEU A 26 8.88 0.46 -5.28
N GLU A 27 8.83 1.77 -5.50
CA GLU A 27 9.90 2.71 -5.11
C GLU A 27 10.13 2.68 -3.59
N ILE A 28 9.06 2.67 -2.79
CA ILE A 28 9.15 2.52 -1.32
C ILE A 28 9.78 1.19 -0.91
N LEU A 29 9.37 0.09 -1.56
CA LEU A 29 9.89 -1.24 -1.25
C LEU A 29 11.41 -1.30 -1.54
N LEU A 30 11.85 -0.73 -2.66
CA LEU A 30 13.26 -0.69 -3.05
C LEU A 30 14.10 0.20 -2.14
N ASP A 31 13.55 1.34 -1.70
CA ASP A 31 14.23 2.23 -0.76
C ASP A 31 14.48 1.54 0.58
N ARG A 32 13.45 0.87 1.13
CA ARG A 32 13.58 0.12 2.39
C ARG A 32 14.51 -1.08 2.31
N PHE A 33 14.53 -1.78 1.17
CA PHE A 33 15.51 -2.86 0.96
C PHE A 33 16.96 -2.37 0.91
N ARG A 34 17.21 -1.11 0.58
CA ARG A 34 18.56 -0.55 0.56
C ARG A 34 19.01 -0.01 1.92
N SER A 35 18.08 0.28 2.82
CA SER A 35 18.37 0.93 4.10
C SER A 35 18.53 -0.03 5.29
N GLU A 36 18.04 -1.27 5.20
CA GLU A 36 18.05 -2.22 6.32
C GLU A 36 18.89 -3.47 6.01
N GLU A 37 19.75 -3.86 6.96
CA GLU A 37 20.38 -5.17 7.04
C GLU A 37 20.40 -5.64 8.51
N PRO A 38 19.91 -6.86 8.85
CA PRO A 38 19.31 -7.87 7.98
C PRO A 38 17.86 -7.56 7.58
N ILE A 39 17.51 -7.90 6.34
CA ILE A 39 16.19 -7.63 5.75
C ILE A 39 15.18 -8.71 6.16
N VAL A 40 14.08 -8.31 6.79
CA VAL A 40 12.91 -9.19 7.00
C VAL A 40 11.91 -8.98 5.87
N VAL A 41 12.11 -9.70 4.76
CA VAL A 41 11.38 -9.52 3.48
C VAL A 41 9.86 -9.48 3.65
N VAL A 42 9.32 -10.32 4.54
CA VAL A 42 7.88 -10.40 4.81
C VAL A 42 7.32 -9.09 5.34
N ASP A 43 8.06 -8.38 6.18
CA ASP A 43 7.58 -7.13 6.79
C ASP A 43 7.57 -5.98 5.78
N HIS A 44 8.58 -5.91 4.91
CA HIS A 44 8.60 -4.94 3.80
C HIS A 44 7.47 -5.17 2.81
N ILE A 45 7.21 -6.43 2.44
CA ILE A 45 6.10 -6.77 1.54
C ILE A 45 4.75 -6.44 2.18
N ARG A 46 4.58 -6.76 3.47
CA ARG A 46 3.35 -6.45 4.20
C ARG A 46 3.09 -4.95 4.25
N TYR A 47 4.11 -4.15 4.55
CA TYR A 47 4.02 -2.69 4.54
C TYR A 47 3.68 -2.13 3.15
N ALA A 48 4.33 -2.64 2.10
CA ALA A 48 4.05 -2.23 0.73
C ALA A 48 2.62 -2.56 0.30
N MET A 49 2.12 -3.75 0.64
CA MET A 49 0.73 -4.14 0.37
C MET A 49 -0.27 -3.29 1.16
N PHE A 50 0.04 -2.96 2.40
CA PHE A 50 -0.78 -2.06 3.22
C PHE A 50 -0.83 -0.64 2.62
N SER A 51 0.31 -0.09 2.24
CA SER A 51 0.42 1.22 1.58
C SER A 51 -0.39 1.26 0.27
N LEU A 52 -0.36 0.17 -0.51
CA LEU A 52 -1.17 0.03 -1.72
C LEU A 52 -2.67 0.05 -1.40
N LEU A 53 -3.10 -0.71 -0.40
CA LEU A 53 -4.51 -0.77 0.02
C LEU A 53 -5.01 0.58 0.51
N VAL A 54 -4.22 1.27 1.33
CA VAL A 54 -4.50 2.61 1.82
C VAL A 54 -4.67 3.59 0.64
N LEU A 55 -3.71 3.62 -0.29
CA LEU A 55 -3.80 4.46 -1.50
C LEU A 55 -5.04 4.12 -2.36
N MET A 56 -5.39 2.84 -2.49
CA MET A 56 -6.58 2.44 -3.23
C MET A 56 -7.90 2.80 -2.51
N CYS A 57 -7.91 2.81 -1.18
CA CYS A 57 -9.08 3.18 -0.37
C CYS A 57 -9.32 4.69 -0.33
N PHE A 58 -8.26 5.48 -0.21
CA PHE A 58 -8.36 6.94 -0.05
C PHE A 58 -8.17 7.71 -1.36
N GLY A 59 -7.59 7.08 -2.39
CA GLY A 59 -7.39 7.67 -3.71
C GLY A 59 -6.27 8.70 -3.80
N ASP A 60 -5.57 8.98 -2.70
CA ASP A 60 -4.48 9.94 -2.63
C ASP A 60 -3.23 9.33 -2.00
N LYS A 61 -2.05 9.84 -2.38
CA LYS A 61 -0.77 9.46 -1.81
C LYS A 61 -0.67 10.00 -0.40
N LEU A 62 -0.92 9.14 0.56
CA LEU A 62 -0.64 9.42 1.97
C LEU A 62 0.87 9.37 2.20
N ASP A 63 1.37 10.31 2.99
CA ASP A 63 2.76 10.33 3.40
C ASP A 63 3.08 9.12 4.32
N GLU A 64 4.36 8.86 4.52
CA GLU A 64 4.80 7.70 5.31
C GLU A 64 4.32 7.79 6.77
N GLU A 65 4.17 9.00 7.30
CA GLU A 65 3.72 9.24 8.67
C GLU A 65 2.24 8.89 8.81
N GLN A 66 1.40 9.32 7.87
CA GLN A 66 -0.01 9.00 7.77
C GLN A 66 -0.22 7.50 7.59
N ILE A 67 0.59 6.82 6.76
CA ILE A 67 0.50 5.36 6.64
C ILE A 67 0.82 4.69 7.97
N LYS A 68 1.85 5.14 8.70
CA LYS A 68 2.17 4.63 10.04
C LYS A 68 1.04 4.89 11.05
N GLN A 69 0.37 6.03 10.96
CA GLN A 69 -0.80 6.34 11.81
C GLN A 69 -1.97 5.39 11.51
N VAL A 70 -2.29 5.15 10.23
CA VAL A 70 -3.35 4.20 9.85
C VAL A 70 -2.99 2.78 10.29
N GLU A 71 -1.73 2.37 10.13
CA GLU A 71 -1.24 1.07 10.60
C GLU A 71 -1.36 0.94 12.13
N PHE A 72 -0.99 1.99 12.87
CA PHE A 72 -1.07 2.01 14.33
C PHE A 72 -2.50 1.89 14.85
N VAL A 73 -3.45 2.60 14.22
CA VAL A 73 -4.88 2.48 14.55
C VAL A 73 -5.39 1.08 14.20
N GLN A 74 -5.05 0.54 13.02
CA GLN A 74 -5.50 -0.79 12.60
C GLN A 74 -4.98 -1.92 13.52
N ARG A 75 -3.76 -1.83 14.03
CA ARG A 75 -3.19 -2.85 14.93
C ARG A 75 -3.67 -2.74 16.37
N ARG A 76 -4.32 -1.63 16.73
CA ARG A 76 -4.88 -1.40 18.08
C ARG A 76 -6.30 -1.93 18.25
N GLU A 77 -6.99 -2.22 17.16
CA GLU A 77 -8.33 -2.83 17.15
C GLU A 77 -8.24 -4.35 16.93
#